data_AF-A0A4R9VDX0-F1
#
_entry.id   AF-A0A4R9VDX0-F1
#
_cell.length_a   1.000
_cell.length_b   1.000
_cell.length_c   1.000
_cell.angle_alpha   90.00
_cell.angle_beta   90.00
_cell.angle_gamma   90.00
#
_symmetry.space_group_name_H-M   'P 1'
#
loop_
_entity.id
_entity.type
_entity.pdbx_description
1 polymer ?
#
loop_
_entity_poly.entity_id
_entity_poly.type
_entity_poly.pdbx_seq_one_letter_code
_entity_poly.pdbx_strand_id
1 'polypeptide(L)'
;KLLMIYLLVLVLVAILTYVLRYIWRLSIFGTSQKLGQILRTYLYKKYTVMSAIFYQNRRTGDLMAHATNDIRAVQNAAGAGILMIADSLITGGTVVITMAVTVS
;
A
#
# COMPACT_ATOMS: atom_id res chain seq x y z
N LYS A 1 32.90 -1.94 28.60
CA LYS A 1 33.21 -1.26 27.31
C LYS A 1 32.49 -1.93 26.14
N LEU A 2 32.71 -3.23 25.85
CA LEU A 2 31.98 -3.99 24.81
C LEU A 2 30.45 -3.89 24.91
N LEU A 3 29.89 -4.07 26.11
CA LEU A 3 28.45 -3.95 26.37
C LEU A 3 27.86 -2.59 25.97
N MET A 4 28.62 -1.51 26.21
CA MET A 4 28.20 -0.14 25.88
C MET A 4 28.21 0.10 24.37
N ILE A 5 29.18 -0.50 23.65
CA ILE A 5 29.23 -0.47 22.19
C ILE A 5 28.04 -1.23 21.58
N TYR A 6 27.72 -2.42 22.09
CA TYR A 6 26.55 -3.18 21.62
C TYR A 6 25.23 -2.44 21.86
N LEU A 7 25.05 -1.82 23.03
CA LEU A 7 23.89 -0.98 23.31
C LEU A 7 23.76 0.19 22.32
N LEU A 8 24.87 0.87 22.03
CA LEU A 8 24.88 2.00 21.08
C LEU A 8 24.53 1.53 19.67
N VAL A 9 25.08 0.40 19.22
CA VAL A 9 24.75 -0.21 17.93
C VAL A 9 23.25 -0.57 17.86
N LEU A 10 22.69 -1.18 18.89
CA LEU A 10 21.26 -1.53 18.93
C LEU A 10 20.36 -0.29 18.83
N VAL A 11 20.69 0.78 19.56
CA VAL A 11 19.95 2.05 19.49
C VAL A 11 20.02 2.65 18.09
N LEU A 12 21.21 2.64 17.47
CA LEU A 12 21.40 3.17 16.12
C LEU A 12 20.59 2.37 15.09
N VAL A 13 20.63 1.03 15.16
CA VAL A 13 19.82 0.16 14.30
C VAL A 13 18.32 0.38 14.52
N ALA A 14 17.87 0.55 15.77
CA ALA A 14 16.47 0.84 16.07
C ALA A 14 16.00 2.17 15.44
N ILE A 15 16.80 3.22 15.54
CA ILE A 15 16.49 4.51 14.90
C ILE A 15 16.47 4.38 13.39
N LEU A 16 17.49 3.73 12.81
CA LEU A 16 17.61 3.56 11.37
C LEU A 16 16.42 2.78 10.79
N THR A 17 16.06 1.66 11.43
CA THR A 17 14.90 0.86 11.03
C THR A 17 13.58 1.61 11.15
N TYR A 18 13.42 2.45 12.18
CA TYR A 18 12.23 3.31 12.33
C TYR A 18 12.12 4.30 11.16
N VAL A 19 13.20 5.01 10.84
CA VAL A 19 13.21 6.00 9.74
C VAL A 19 12.93 5.32 8.39
N LEU A 20 13.58 4.20 8.11
CA LEU A 20 13.35 3.40 6.90
C LEU A 20 11.88 2.95 6.80
N ARG A 21 11.32 2.42 7.89
CA ARG A 21 9.90 2.01 7.94
C ARG A 21 8.95 3.18 7.72
N TYR A 22 9.28 4.35 8.26
CA TYR A 22 8.48 5.56 8.07
C TYR A 22 8.46 5.99 6.60
N ILE A 23 9.64 6.12 5.97
CA ILE A 23 9.76 6.48 4.55
C ILE A 23 9.05 5.47 3.66
N TRP A 24 9.25 4.17 3.94
CA TRP A 24 8.59 3.09 3.21
C TRP A 24 7.06 3.20 3.26
N ARG A 25 6.51 3.41 4.46
CA ARG A 25 5.07 3.57 4.67
C ARG A 25 4.54 4.79 3.93
N LEU A 26 5.24 5.92 4.02
CA LEU A 26 4.84 7.15 3.33
C LEU A 26 4.79 6.95 1.81
N SER A 27 5.81 6.30 1.24
CA SER A 27 5.89 6.03 -0.20
C SER A 27 4.75 5.13 -0.69
N ILE A 28 4.42 4.05 0.03
CA ILE A 28 3.36 3.11 -0.37
C ILE A 28 1.98 3.74 -0.24
N PHE A 29 1.63 4.21 0.97
CA PHE A 29 0.29 4.74 1.22
C PHE A 29 0.08 6.08 0.50
N GLY A 30 1.11 6.91 0.39
CA GLY A 30 1.05 8.14 -0.41
C GLY A 30 0.76 7.86 -1.88
N THR A 31 1.42 6.86 -2.48
CA THR A 31 1.18 6.48 -3.88
C THR A 31 -0.22 5.87 -4.08
N SER A 32 -0.69 5.03 -3.15
CA SER A 32 -2.05 4.48 -3.20
C SER A 32 -3.13 5.58 -3.09
N GLN A 33 -2.93 6.57 -2.22
CA GLN A 33 -3.83 7.71 -2.11
C GLN A 33 -3.85 8.55 -3.39
N LYS A 34 -2.68 8.83 -3.96
CA LYS A 34 -2.54 9.54 -5.24
C LYS A 34 -3.22 8.79 -6.40
N LEU A 35 -3.07 7.46 -6.46
CA LEU A 35 -3.76 6.62 -7.44
C LEU A 35 -5.28 6.77 -7.35
N GLY A 36 -5.84 6.71 -6.13
CA GLY A 36 -7.27 6.89 -5.93
C GLY A 36 -7.76 8.29 -6.29
N GLN A 37 -6.94 9.33 -6.06
CA GLN A 37 -7.26 10.69 -6.49
C GLN A 37 -7.34 10.77 -8.02
N ILE A 38 -6.36 10.22 -8.74
CA ILE A 38 -6.33 10.18 -10.21
C ILE A 38 -7.56 9.45 -10.76
N LEU A 39 -7.89 8.27 -10.21
CA LEU A 39 -9.05 7.49 -10.63
C LEU A 39 -10.37 8.25 -10.40
N ARG A 40 -10.53 8.91 -9.25
CA ARG A 40 -11.72 9.72 -8.94
C ARG A 40 -11.87 10.88 -9.91
N THR A 41 -10.79 11.61 -10.17
CA THR A 41 -10.80 12.73 -11.13
C THR A 41 -11.13 12.26 -12.55
N TYR A 42 -10.59 11.11 -12.97
CA TYR A 42 -10.88 10.53 -14.27
C TYR A 42 -12.36 10.14 -14.41
N LEU A 43 -12.90 9.43 -13.42
CA LEU A 43 -14.31 9.00 -13.43
C LEU A 43 -15.26 10.18 -13.35
N TYR A 44 -14.96 11.17 -12.51
CA TYR A 44 -15.74 12.41 -12.44
C TYR A 44 -15.82 13.09 -13.80
N LYS A 45 -14.67 13.34 -14.45
CA LYS A 45 -14.61 13.97 -15.78
C LYS A 45 -15.41 13.16 -16.82
N LYS A 46 -15.29 11.83 -16.79
CA LYS A 46 -16.02 10.96 -17.72
C LYS A 46 -17.53 11.03 -17.50
N TYR A 47 -17.98 10.97 -16.25
CA TYR A 47 -19.39 11.03 -15.92
C TYR A 47 -20.00 12.39 -16.29
N THR A 48 -19.30 13.51 -16.04
CA THR A 48 -19.83 14.85 -16.37
C THR A 48 -20.09 15.10 -17.86
N VAL A 49 -19.44 14.35 -18.76
CA VAL A 49 -19.58 14.51 -20.22
C VAL A 49 -20.60 13.52 -20.81
N MET A 50 -21.14 12.60 -20.01
CA MET A 50 -22.05 11.56 -20.46
C MET A 50 -23.46 12.10 -20.73
N SER A 51 -24.17 11.54 -21.72
CA SER A 51 -25.50 12.02 -22.12
C SER A 51 -26.60 11.72 -21.07
N ALA A 52 -27.71 12.46 -21.11
CA ALA A 52 -28.84 12.25 -20.17
C ALA A 52 -29.44 10.83 -20.25
N ILE A 53 -29.46 10.22 -21.45
CA ILE A 53 -29.97 8.86 -21.67
C ILE A 53 -29.16 7.82 -20.87
N PHE A 54 -27.86 8.06 -20.69
CA PHE A 54 -27.02 7.17 -19.88
C PHE A 54 -27.48 7.13 -18.42
N TYR A 55 -27.81 8.29 -17.84
CA TYR A 55 -28.29 8.40 -16.46
C TYR A 55 -29.72 7.89 -16.26
N GLN A 56 -30.49 7.78 -17.33
CA GLN A 56 -31.80 7.12 -17.29
C GLN A 56 -31.65 5.59 -17.25
N ASN A 57 -30.63 5.04 -17.93
CA ASN A 57 -30.37 3.60 -17.98
C ASN A 57 -29.48 3.07 -16.84
N ARG A 58 -28.71 3.95 -16.17
CA ARG A 58 -27.82 3.60 -15.05
C ARG A 58 -28.14 4.46 -13.84
N ARG A 59 -28.39 3.82 -12.69
CA ARG A 59 -28.67 4.52 -11.44
C ARG A 59 -27.44 5.29 -10.99
N THR A 60 -27.62 6.56 -10.61
CA THR A 60 -26.54 7.41 -10.05
C THR A 60 -25.85 6.76 -8.84
N GLY A 61 -26.58 5.96 -8.06
CA GLY A 61 -26.02 5.21 -6.94
C GLY A 61 -24.96 4.18 -7.36
N ASP A 62 -25.17 3.49 -8.49
CA ASP A 62 -24.21 2.48 -9.00
C ASP A 62 -22.92 3.18 -9.49
N LEU A 63 -23.08 4.32 -10.16
CA LEU A 63 -21.98 5.18 -10.60
C LEU A 63 -21.15 5.70 -9.41
N MET A 64 -21.82 6.09 -8.33
CA MET A 64 -21.15 6.49 -7.09
C MET A 64 -20.43 5.30 -6.44
N ALA A 65 -21.04 4.12 -6.41
CA ALA A 65 -20.40 2.92 -5.86
C ALA A 65 -19.11 2.57 -6.60
N HIS A 66 -19.07 2.67 -7.93
CA HIS A 66 -17.83 2.51 -8.70
C HIS A 66 -16.81 3.62 -8.38
N ALA A 67 -17.25 4.87 -8.21
CA ALA A 67 -16.36 5.98 -7.87
C ALA A 67 -15.87 5.98 -6.41
N THR A 68 -16.50 5.20 -5.52
CA THR A 68 -16.12 5.13 -4.11
C THR A 68 -15.57 3.77 -3.71
N ASN A 69 -16.37 2.72 -3.84
CA ASN A 69 -16.09 1.38 -3.31
C ASN A 69 -15.01 0.69 -4.15
N ASP A 70 -15.18 0.69 -5.48
CA ASP A 70 -14.20 0.04 -6.36
C ASP A 70 -12.85 0.76 -6.30
N ILE A 71 -12.85 2.09 -6.30
CA ILE A 71 -11.60 2.84 -6.14
C ILE A 71 -10.94 2.54 -4.79
N ARG A 72 -11.71 2.47 -3.69
CA ARG A 72 -11.16 2.08 -2.38
C ARG A 72 -10.58 0.67 -2.41
N ALA A 73 -11.22 -0.27 -3.09
CA ALA A 73 -10.70 -1.63 -3.25
C ALA A 73 -9.37 -1.63 -4.03
N VAL A 74 -9.29 -0.88 -5.12
CA VAL A 74 -8.05 -0.71 -5.90
C VAL A 74 -6.95 -0.05 -5.07
N GLN A 75 -7.27 0.99 -4.31
CA GLN A 75 -6.32 1.64 -3.39
C GLN A 75 -5.79 0.66 -2.34
N ASN A 76 -6.67 -0.15 -1.75
CA ASN A 76 -6.29 -1.14 -0.75
C ASN A 76 -5.38 -2.22 -1.34
N ALA A 77 -5.70 -2.71 -2.55
CA ALA A 77 -4.86 -3.66 -3.27
C ALA A 77 -3.47 -3.07 -3.58
N ALA A 78 -3.41 -1.84 -4.10
CA ALA A 78 -2.16 -1.16 -4.44
C ALA A 78 -1.33 -0.70 -3.22
N GLY A 79 -1.97 -0.47 -2.07
CA GLY A 79 -1.29 -0.06 -0.84
C GLY A 79 -0.98 -1.25 0.06
N ALA A 80 -1.99 -1.68 0.82
CA ALA A 80 -1.87 -2.74 1.80
C ALA A 80 -1.57 -4.10 1.16
N GLY A 81 -2.17 -4.40 0.01
CA GLY A 81 -1.93 -5.66 -0.71
C GLY A 81 -0.46 -5.82 -1.13
N ILE A 82 0.11 -4.79 -1.78
CA ILE A 82 1.53 -4.79 -2.18
C ILE A 82 2.45 -4.89 -0.95
N LEU A 83 2.15 -4.15 0.11
CA LEU A 83 2.91 -4.23 1.36
C LEU A 83 2.91 -5.66 1.92
N MET A 84 1.74 -6.31 1.98
CA MET A 84 1.60 -7.64 2.53
C MET A 84 2.35 -8.70 1.71
N ILE A 85 2.31 -8.60 0.38
CA ILE A 85 3.07 -9.49 -0.51
C ILE A 85 4.57 -9.32 -0.27
N ALA A 86 5.06 -8.08 -0.26
CA ALA A 86 6.47 -7.81 -0.02
C ALA A 86 6.92 -8.36 1.35
N ASP A 87 6.16 -8.09 2.40
CA ASP A 87 6.50 -8.52 3.76
C ASP A 87 6.47 -10.05 3.90
N SER A 88 5.50 -10.71 3.26
CA SER A 88 5.36 -12.17 3.27
C SER A 88 6.50 -12.85 2.51
N LEU A 89 6.91 -12.30 1.36
CA LEU A 89 8.03 -12.82 0.58
C LEU A 89 9.36 -12.63 1.30
N ILE A 90 9.60 -11.45 1.86
CA ILE A 90 10.84 -11.15 2.57
C ILE A 90 10.92 -11.99 3.85
N THR A 91 9.91 -11.92 4.71
CA THR A 91 9.94 -12.64 6.00
C THR A 91 9.87 -14.14 5.80
N GLY A 92 8.91 -14.62 5.00
CA GLY A 92 8.76 -16.04 4.72
C GLY A 92 10.00 -16.62 4.01
N GLY A 93 10.51 -15.92 2.99
CA GLY A 93 11.73 -16.31 2.30
C GLY A 93 12.94 -16.37 3.21
N THR A 94 13.13 -15.35 4.06
CA THR A 94 14.23 -15.32 5.02
C THR A 94 14.15 -16.50 5.98
N VAL A 95 12.97 -16.80 6.53
CA VAL A 95 12.76 -17.94 7.44
C VAL A 95 13.10 -19.26 6.75
N VAL A 96 12.59 -19.50 5.54
CA VAL A 96 12.86 -20.73 4.79
C VAL A 96 14.35 -20.88 4.49
N ILE A 97 15.02 -19.80 4.07
CA ILE A 97 16.46 -19.80 3.80
C ILE A 97 17.25 -20.10 5.09
N THR A 98 16.92 -19.45 6.21
CA THR A 98 17.60 -19.71 7.49
C THR A 98 17.44 -21.16 7.90
N MET A 99 16.23 -21.72 7.85
CA MET A 99 16.01 -23.13 8.17
C MET A 99 16.84 -24.07 7.28
N ALA A 100 16.86 -23.82 5.97
CA ALA A 100 17.61 -24.65 5.02
C ALA A 100 19.13 -24.59 5.24
N VAL A 101 19.69 -23.47 5.70
CA VAL A 101 21.15 -23.28 5.87
C VAL A 101 21.63 -23.68 7.26
N THR A 102 20.85 -23.41 8.32
CA THR A 102 21.30 -23.64 9.71
C THR A 102 20.82 -24.95 10.31
N VAL A 103 19.72 -25.52 9.81
CA VAL A 103 19.12 -26.76 10.35
C VAL A 103 19.40 -27.96 9.45
N SER A 104 19.76 -27.75 8.17
CA SER A 104 20.34 -28.82 7.33
C SER A 104 21.77 -29.14 7.72
#